data_AF-A0A7Y2GDV0-F1
#
_entry.id   AF-A0A7Y2GDV0-F1
#
_cell.length_a   1.000
_cell.length_b   1.000
_cell.length_c   1.000
_cell.angle_alpha   90.00
_cell.angle_beta   90.00
_cell.angle_gamma   90.00
#
_symmetry.space_group_name_H-M   'P 1'
#
loop_
_entity.id
_entity.type
_entity.pdbx_description
1 polymer ?
#
loop_
_entity_poly.entity_id
_entity_poly.type
_entity_poly.pdbx_seq_one_letter_code
_entity_poly.pdbx_strand_id
1 'polypeptide(L)'
;WFNDERFFKMKTTIVYAFFAAILSVGLLQGRSYLAYVMSEMIPMRDEGWMLLTRRLTLFFLALAVGNEVVWRTMSTDAWVKIETFGFPILMFLFLWAQIVALEKYVESDKSD
;
A
#
# COMPACT_ATOMS: atom_id res chain seq x y z
N TRP A 1 -7.56 -32.51 -4.02
CA TRP A 1 -8.68 -32.28 -3.09
C TRP A 1 -8.16 -31.40 -1.96
N PHE A 2 -8.60 -30.13 -1.94
CA PHE A 2 -8.42 -29.06 -0.93
C PHE A 2 -7.02 -28.69 -0.37
N ASN A 3 -5.93 -29.15 -0.95
CA ASN A 3 -4.56 -28.74 -0.57
C ASN A 3 -4.01 -27.60 -1.45
N ASP A 4 -4.82 -26.58 -1.70
CA ASP A 4 -4.47 -25.52 -2.62
C ASP A 4 -3.83 -24.35 -1.86
N GLU A 5 -2.61 -24.57 -1.37
CA GLU A 5 -1.74 -23.49 -0.88
C GLU A 5 -1.67 -22.33 -1.90
N ARG A 6 -1.81 -22.66 -3.20
CA ARG A 6 -1.89 -21.71 -4.31
C ARG A 6 -3.13 -20.81 -4.27
N PHE A 7 -4.29 -21.28 -3.81
CA PHE A 7 -5.48 -20.43 -3.67
C PHE A 7 -5.33 -19.40 -2.56
N PHE A 8 -4.68 -19.78 -1.45
CA PHE A 8 -4.36 -18.83 -0.38
C PHE A 8 -3.39 -17.76 -0.88
N LYS A 9 -2.31 -18.17 -1.57
CA LYS A 9 -1.31 -17.28 -2.18
C LYS A 9 -1.92 -16.31 -3.22
N MET A 10 -2.80 -16.81 -4.09
CA MET A 10 -3.49 -16.00 -5.10
C MET A 10 -4.43 -14.97 -4.47
N LYS A 11 -5.12 -15.33 -3.38
CA LYS A 11 -6.04 -14.40 -2.69
C LYS A 11 -5.28 -13.14 -2.26
N THR A 12 -4.08 -13.29 -1.69
CA THR A 12 -3.28 -12.15 -1.23
C THR A 12 -2.86 -11.25 -2.41
N THR A 13 -2.40 -11.82 -3.53
CA THR A 13 -2.07 -11.03 -4.74
C THR A 13 -3.29 -10.27 -5.27
N ILE A 14 -4.45 -10.93 -5.35
CA ILE A 14 -5.67 -10.31 -5.89
C ILE A 14 -6.06 -9.10 -5.05
N VAL A 15 -5.97 -9.19 -3.72
CA VAL A 15 -6.27 -8.07 -2.82
C VAL A 15 -5.32 -6.90 -3.07
N TYR A 16 -4.00 -7.14 -3.14
CA TYR A 16 -3.03 -6.07 -3.42
C TYR A 16 -3.21 -5.46 -4.81
N ALA A 17 -3.46 -6.28 -5.83
CA ALA A 17 -3.72 -5.83 -7.18
C ALA A 17 -5.03 -5.02 -7.27
N PHE A 18 -6.06 -5.41 -6.51
CA PHE A 18 -7.32 -4.68 -6.42
C PHE A 18 -7.14 -3.30 -5.79
N PHE A 19 -6.44 -3.22 -4.66
CA PHE A 19 -6.11 -1.93 -4.04
C PHE A 19 -5.24 -1.06 -4.96
N ALA A 20 -4.21 -1.64 -5.58
CA ALA A 20 -3.38 -0.93 -6.56
C ALA A 20 -4.20 -0.41 -7.75
N ALA A 21 -5.14 -1.21 -8.26
CA ALA A 21 -6.00 -0.82 -9.38
C ALA A 21 -6.93 0.34 -8.99
N ILE A 22 -7.60 0.26 -7.84
CA ILE A 22 -8.47 1.33 -7.35
C ILE A 22 -7.69 2.63 -7.14
N LEU A 23 -6.54 2.56 -6.48
CA LEU A 23 -5.70 3.73 -6.25
C LEU A 23 -5.15 4.32 -7.56
N SER A 24 -4.78 3.45 -8.52
CA SER A 24 -4.36 3.87 -9.86
C SER A 24 -5.49 4.58 -10.61
N VAL A 25 -6.72 4.06 -10.54
CA VAL A 25 -7.90 4.69 -11.15
C VAL A 25 -8.18 6.06 -10.53
N GLY A 26 -8.09 6.18 -9.20
CA GLY A 26 -8.20 7.48 -8.52
C GLY A 26 -7.12 8.46 -9.00
N LEU A 27 -5.88 8.01 -9.11
CA LEU A 27 -4.76 8.81 -9.59
C LEU A 27 -4.97 9.27 -11.05
N LEU A 28 -5.50 8.40 -11.92
CA LEU A 28 -5.84 8.73 -13.31
C LEU A 28 -6.97 9.76 -13.40
N GLN A 29 -7.89 9.79 -12.43
CA GLN A 29 -8.91 10.84 -12.30
C GLN A 29 -8.36 12.14 -11.71
N GLY A 30 -7.08 12.19 -11.33
CA GLY A 30 -6.47 13.32 -10.64
C GLY A 30 -7.03 13.53 -9.23
N ARG A 31 -7.61 12.49 -8.62
CA ARG A 31 -8.21 12.54 -7.29
C ARG A 31 -7.50 11.57 -6.35
N SER A 32 -7.16 12.05 -5.16
CA SER A 32 -6.67 11.18 -4.10
C SER A 32 -7.84 10.55 -3.37
N TYR A 33 -8.09 9.25 -3.58
CA TYR A 33 -9.08 8.53 -2.77
C TYR A 33 -8.68 8.44 -1.30
N LEU A 34 -7.38 8.50 -0.99
CA LEU A 34 -6.89 8.65 0.39
C LEU A 34 -7.30 9.99 0.97
N ALA A 35 -7.19 11.09 0.23
CA ALA A 35 -7.70 12.39 0.68
C ALA A 35 -9.18 12.27 0.99
N TYR A 36 -9.97 11.67 0.10
CA TYR A 36 -11.40 11.54 0.30
C TYR A 36 -11.77 10.82 1.62
N VAL A 37 -10.99 9.81 2.01
CA VAL A 37 -11.27 9.01 3.23
C VAL A 37 -10.62 9.62 4.48
N MET A 38 -9.47 10.27 4.33
CA MET A 38 -8.61 10.68 5.47
C MET A 38 -8.47 12.19 5.64
N SER A 39 -9.01 13.02 4.72
CA SER A 39 -8.96 14.48 4.83
C SER A 39 -9.65 15.01 6.08
N GLU A 40 -10.65 14.28 6.59
CA GLU A 40 -11.33 14.62 7.84
C GLU A 40 -10.47 14.33 9.08
N MET A 41 -9.50 13.42 8.98
CA MET A 41 -8.63 13.04 10.11
C MET A 41 -7.30 13.82 10.13
N ILE A 42 -6.77 14.19 8.97
CA ILE A 42 -5.49 14.88 8.86
C ILE A 42 -5.64 16.08 7.91
N PRO A 43 -5.56 17.33 8.43
CA PRO A 43 -5.51 18.52 7.57
C PRO A 43 -4.17 18.54 6.83
N MET A 44 -4.19 18.25 5.54
CA MET A 44 -3.01 18.18 4.69
C MET A 44 -3.31 18.78 3.32
N ARG A 45 -2.32 19.48 2.75
CA ARG A 45 -2.40 20.06 1.41
C ARG A 45 -2.68 19.00 0.34
N ASP A 46 -3.46 19.37 -0.67
CA ASP A 46 -3.82 18.51 -1.82
C ASP A 46 -2.60 17.91 -2.53
N GLU A 47 -1.50 18.67 -2.63
CA GLU A 47 -0.23 18.19 -3.20
C GLU A 47 0.33 16.99 -2.44
N GLY A 48 0.27 17.03 -1.11
CA GLY A 48 0.71 15.93 -0.25
C GLY A 48 -0.12 14.68 -0.48
N TRP A 49 -1.44 14.84 -0.66
CA TRP A 49 -2.36 13.73 -0.88
C TRP A 49 -2.10 13.03 -2.21
N MET A 50 -1.84 13.82 -3.25
CA MET A 50 -1.49 13.30 -4.56
C MET A 50 -0.18 12.51 -4.51
N LEU A 51 0.82 13.04 -3.82
CA LEU A 51 2.11 12.38 -3.63
C LEU A 51 1.98 11.08 -2.83
N LEU A 52 1.23 11.09 -1.72
CA LEU A 52 0.95 9.92 -0.90
C LEU A 52 0.27 8.83 -1.74
N THR A 53 -0.79 9.20 -2.47
CA THR A 53 -1.57 8.26 -3.28
C THR A 53 -0.69 7.61 -4.35
N ARG A 54 0.15 8.40 -5.03
CA ARG A 54 1.08 7.90 -6.03
C ARG A 54 2.09 6.92 -5.44
N ARG A 55 2.69 7.26 -4.29
CA ARG A 55 3.65 6.39 -3.59
C ARG A 55 3.00 5.12 -3.09
N LEU A 56 1.81 5.22 -2.49
CA LEU A 56 1.07 4.07 -1.99
C LEU A 56 0.63 3.15 -3.15
N THR A 57 0.21 3.72 -4.28
CA THR A 57 -0.10 2.96 -5.50
C THR A 57 1.10 2.17 -5.98
N LEU A 58 2.27 2.81 -6.11
CA LEU A 58 3.52 2.16 -6.50
C LEU A 58 3.93 1.07 -5.50
N PHE A 59 3.72 1.32 -4.21
CA PHE A 59 4.01 0.37 -3.14
C PHE A 59 3.11 -0.87 -3.21
N PHE A 60 1.79 -0.72 -3.34
CA PHE A 60 0.88 -1.85 -3.52
C PHE A 60 1.15 -2.62 -4.81
N LEU A 61 1.52 -1.92 -5.88
CA LEU A 61 1.91 -2.57 -7.14
C LEU A 61 3.20 -3.38 -6.97
N ALA A 62 4.19 -2.84 -6.27
CA ALA A 62 5.42 -3.56 -5.92
C ALA A 62 5.14 -4.76 -5.02
N LEU A 63 4.22 -4.65 -4.05
CA LEU A 63 3.79 -5.76 -3.21
C LEU A 63 3.06 -6.84 -4.02
N ALA A 64 2.18 -6.46 -4.94
CA ALA A 64 1.47 -7.40 -5.79
C ALA A 64 2.43 -8.20 -6.68
N VAL A 65 3.37 -7.51 -7.34
CA VAL A 65 4.41 -8.15 -8.17
C VAL A 65 5.36 -8.99 -7.32
N GLY A 66 5.79 -8.45 -6.17
CA GLY A 66 6.65 -9.16 -5.23
C GLY A 66 6.00 -10.44 -4.72
N ASN A 67 4.73 -10.38 -4.32
CA ASN A 67 3.98 -11.56 -3.90
C ASN A 67 3.86 -12.57 -5.05
N GLU A 68 3.52 -12.11 -6.26
CA GLU A 68 3.41 -12.95 -7.46
C GLU A 68 4.71 -13.72 -7.75
N VAL A 69 5.86 -13.06 -7.63
CA VAL A 69 7.17 -13.68 -7.80
C VAL A 69 7.48 -14.65 -6.67
N VAL A 70 7.25 -14.26 -5.40
CA VAL A 70 7.55 -15.10 -4.24
C VAL A 70 6.74 -16.39 -4.31
N TRP A 71 5.43 -16.34 -4.53
CA TRP A 71 4.61 -17.55 -4.51
C TRP A 71 4.87 -18.48 -5.71
N ARG A 72 5.34 -17.93 -6.85
CA ARG A 72 5.73 -18.70 -8.05
C ARG A 72 7.12 -19.32 -7.97
N THR A 73 8.06 -18.69 -7.26
CA THR A 73 9.48 -19.09 -7.26
C THR A 73 9.94 -19.72 -5.94
N MET A 74 9.30 -19.41 -4.82
CA MET A 74 9.70 -19.84 -3.48
C MET A 74 8.77 -20.94 -2.94
N SER A 75 9.26 -21.69 -1.96
CA SER A 75 8.47 -22.69 -1.23
C SER A 75 7.41 -22.04 -0.34
N THR A 76 6.39 -22.82 0.05
CA THR A 76 5.30 -22.33 0.91
C THR A 76 5.80 -21.82 2.25
N ASP A 77 6.75 -22.51 2.88
CA ASP A 77 7.33 -22.06 4.15
C ASP A 77 8.06 -20.71 4.04
N ALA A 78 8.76 -20.47 2.91
CA ALA A 78 9.40 -19.19 2.65
C ALA A 78 8.35 -18.09 2.41
N TRP A 79 7.31 -18.40 1.64
CA TRP A 79 6.20 -17.47 1.39
C TRP A 79 5.47 -17.08 2.69
N VAL A 80 5.12 -18.05 3.56
CA VAL A 80 4.46 -17.75 4.85
C VAL A 80 5.31 -16.83 5.71
N LYS A 81 6.64 -17.03 5.76
CA LYS A 81 7.54 -16.14 6.50
C LYS A 81 7.58 -14.74 5.91
N ILE A 82 7.63 -14.62 4.59
CA ILE A 82 7.60 -13.32 3.90
C ILE A 82 6.25 -12.63 4.11
N GLU A 83 5.14 -13.35 4.04
CA GLU A 83 3.80 -12.78 4.25
C GLU A 83 3.60 -12.37 5.72
N THR A 84 4.04 -13.19 6.67
CA THR A 84 3.85 -12.94 8.11
C THR A 84 4.78 -11.87 8.66
N PHE A 85 6.02 -11.80 8.17
CA PHE A 85 7.03 -10.87 8.69
C PHE A 85 7.51 -9.87 7.65
N GLY A 86 7.81 -10.33 6.43
CA GLY A 86 8.34 -9.48 5.36
C GLY A 86 7.39 -8.34 4.96
N PHE A 87 6.15 -8.65 4.56
CA PHE A 87 5.19 -7.62 4.13
C PHE A 87 4.79 -6.67 5.27
N PRO A 88 4.53 -7.12 6.51
CA PRO A 88 4.25 -6.20 7.62
C PRO A 88 5.43 -5.29 7.94
N ILE A 89 6.67 -5.80 7.96
CA ILE A 89 7.86 -4.96 8.15
C ILE A 89 7.99 -3.94 7.02
N LEU A 90 7.79 -4.37 5.77
CA LEU A 90 7.86 -3.51 4.60
C LEU A 90 6.77 -2.41 4.64
N MET A 91 5.54 -2.78 5.02
CA MET A 91 4.43 -1.86 5.26
C MET A 91 4.75 -0.86 6.37
N PHE A 92 5.30 -1.34 7.49
CA PHE A 92 5.66 -0.47 8.61
C PHE A 92 6.72 0.55 8.22
N LEU A 93 7.80 0.10 7.56
CA LEU A 93 8.85 0.99 7.04
C LEU A 93 8.29 1.98 6.03
N PHE A 94 7.39 1.53 5.15
CA PHE A 94 6.74 2.41 4.18
C PHE A 94 5.87 3.47 4.85
N LEU A 95 5.03 3.08 5.80
CA LEU A 95 4.18 4.01 6.55
C LEU A 95 5.02 5.01 7.33
N TRP A 96 6.08 4.55 8.00
CA TRP A 96 7.04 5.42 8.68
C TRP A 96 7.66 6.45 7.71
N ALA A 97 8.12 5.98 6.55
CA ALA A 97 8.66 6.86 5.51
C ALA A 97 7.60 7.84 4.97
N GLN A 98 6.33 7.45 4.90
CA GLN A 98 5.25 8.38 4.53
C GLN A 98 5.02 9.42 5.61
N ILE A 99 4.96 9.03 6.90
CA ILE A 99 4.78 9.99 8.01
C ILE A 99 5.85 11.08 7.94
N VAL A 100 7.11 10.69 7.88
CA VAL A 100 8.25 11.64 7.78
C VAL A 100 8.17 12.48 6.51
N ALA A 101 7.80 11.89 5.37
CA ALA A 101 7.73 12.63 4.11
C ALA A 101 6.52 13.56 3.98
N LEU A 102 5.44 13.25 4.72
CA LEU A 102 4.19 14.02 4.72
C LEU A 102 4.15 15.10 5.79
N GLU A 103 4.98 15.00 6.84
CA GLU A 103 5.09 16.01 7.90
C GLU A 103 5.20 17.45 7.35
N LYS A 104 5.94 17.64 6.26
CA LYS A 104 6.11 18.94 5.60
C LYS A 104 4.87 19.46 4.85
N TYR A 105 3.87 18.61 4.60
CA TYR A 105 2.62 18.94 3.91
C TYR A 105 1.42 18.99 4.86
N VAL A 106 1.54 18.41 6.05
CA VAL A 106 0.55 18.53 7.11
C VAL A 106 0.52 20.00 7.52
N GLU A 107 -0.65 20.62 7.42
CA GLU A 107 -0.83 21.97 7.92
C GLU A 107 -0.85 21.85 9.45
N SER A 108 0.30 22.12 10.07
CA SER A 108 0.29 22.40 11.49
C SER A 108 -0.45 23.70 11.66
N ASP A 109 -1.66 23.62 12.21
CA ASP A 109 -2.23 24.75 12.94
C ASP A 109 -1.17 25.12 13.98
N LYS A 110 -0.33 26.11 13.65
CA LYS A 110 0.25 26.97 14.66
C LYS A 110 -0.95 27.71 15.28
N SER A 111 -1.65 27.04 16.18
CA SER A 111 -2.35 27.75 17.24
C SER A 111 -1.26 28.28 18.15
N ASP A 112 -1.06 29.60 18.09
CA ASP A 112 -0.30 30.40 19.04
C ASP A 112 -0.56 30.02 20.50
#